data_AF-A0AAD6U0Z7-F1
#
_entry.id   AF-A0AAD6U0Z7-F1
#
_cell.length_a   1.000
_cell.length_b   1.000
_cell.length_c   1.000
_cell.angle_alpha   90.00
_cell.angle_beta   90.00
_cell.angle_gamma   90.00
#
_symmetry.space_group_name_H-M   'P 1'
#
loop_
_entity.id
_entity.type
_entity.pdbx_description
1 polymer ?
#
loop_
_entity_poly.entity_id
_entity_poly.type
_entity_poly.pdbx_seq_one_letter_code
_entity_poly.pdbx_strand_id
1 'polypeptide(L)'
;MHILILVLVTALPAAIRATQAAFQSDAQWSDLSASPSPNATGHLIFDTVSSLLQHWPNTRYRNGHNIVPGTVPVGTLLYHGRKNSSVPAIPEWTSLDPEHSYHFCGSSPTNGGDPAGCWQLTFVATRPLKVLYFDGSSAANMRGADAGTLDAQDLLVWGEVDPDRWLEERARINAMCDWGREFGIEGYVRMEMDFEVMLCDFTAGVELLAADFLAAWHRRFITPPVVPTDRNKHVAEILRLEVVRAGSWHNAYPGDTRVALDLTRLVSFYDPALAPSLVAHRAGAPRWTHRVQNISHTDLAAVRARLRTVLAQSGSASGLDWRTLFRGVTDRYAERLELLAHLLNATETPARTTAALVQTQLRVMLTPYILHSARPGTQAAVDDAWAAPVWRVCATRHTAHIHAPAVRAWLTASEALLLGALDDTGREICRAVVRMWVRGVSAGLDELLPPGDEHVDVLASDGDRTADIARLVEDWRAETRALMAWLDWGVWVKCRPACGVEEMCYLPTWPYFWGWGFAPRDPDGDEDEETRGRDVWLRPQPRCIRVVEPYSTL
;
A
#
# COMPACT_ATOMS: atom_id res chain seq x y z
N MET A 1 -26.62 65.56 50.78
CA MET A 1 -25.22 65.34 51.22
C MET A 1 -25.25 64.25 52.28
N HIS A 2 -24.45 63.19 52.08
CA HIS A 2 -24.01 62.16 53.05
C HIS A 2 -24.82 60.86 53.31
N ILE A 3 -24.03 59.76 53.30
CA ILE A 3 -24.16 58.44 53.99
C ILE A 3 -25.16 57.46 53.32
N LEU A 4 -24.89 56.17 53.01
CA LEU A 4 -23.77 55.22 53.19
C LEU A 4 -24.17 53.86 52.52
N ILE A 5 -23.21 52.94 52.32
CA ILE A 5 -23.31 51.45 52.34
C ILE A 5 -23.10 50.65 51.02
N LEU A 6 -21.91 50.02 50.98
CA LEU A 6 -21.44 48.70 50.49
C LEU A 6 -21.88 48.10 49.13
N VAL A 7 -20.87 47.78 48.30
CA VAL A 7 -20.70 46.43 47.73
C VAL A 7 -19.22 46.02 47.83
N LEU A 8 -18.97 44.80 48.30
CA LEU A 8 -17.66 44.16 48.46
C LEU A 8 -16.86 44.11 47.16
N VAL A 9 -15.58 44.47 47.21
CA VAL A 9 -14.54 44.04 46.26
C VAL A 9 -13.78 42.89 46.92
N THR A 10 -14.07 41.66 46.51
CA THR A 10 -13.19 40.51 46.80
C THR A 10 -12.15 40.41 45.69
N ALA A 11 -10.89 40.65 46.05
CA ALA A 11 -9.75 40.36 45.21
C ALA A 11 -9.60 38.83 45.05
N LEU A 12 -9.55 38.35 43.80
CA LEU A 12 -9.06 37.02 43.45
C LEU A 12 -7.72 37.18 42.74
N PRO A 13 -6.67 36.43 43.15
CA PRO A 13 -5.38 36.48 42.48
C PRO A 13 -5.46 35.76 41.13
N ALA A 14 -4.73 36.30 40.15
CA ALA A 14 -4.56 35.73 38.83
C ALA A 14 -4.03 34.29 38.91
N ALA A 15 -4.89 33.33 38.62
CA ALA A 15 -4.51 31.95 38.31
C ALA A 15 -4.81 31.70 36.83
N ILE A 16 -3.96 32.24 35.95
CA ILE A 16 -3.84 31.71 34.60
C ILE A 16 -3.08 30.39 34.74
N ARG A 17 -3.81 29.30 34.98
CA ARG A 17 -3.31 27.95 34.64
C ARG A 17 -3.44 27.83 33.12
N ALA A 18 -2.38 28.24 32.42
CA ALA A 18 -2.10 27.69 31.11
C ALA A 18 -1.91 26.17 31.31
N THR A 19 -2.93 25.40 30.96
CA THR A 19 -2.79 23.97 30.75
C THR A 19 -1.80 23.80 29.62
N GLN A 20 -0.56 23.46 29.97
CA GLN A 20 0.43 22.94 29.05
C GLN A 20 -0.23 21.82 28.25
N ALA A 21 -0.48 22.08 26.96
CA ALA A 21 -0.59 21.03 25.98
C ALA A 21 0.65 20.14 26.15
N ALA A 22 0.44 18.83 26.24
CA ALA A 22 1.52 17.86 26.36
C ALA A 22 2.52 18.06 25.21
N PHE A 23 3.62 18.76 25.48
CA PHE A 23 4.85 18.64 24.73
C PHE A 23 5.27 17.18 24.88
N GLN A 24 5.24 16.42 23.78
CA GLN A 24 5.98 15.15 23.71
C GLN A 24 7.40 15.44 24.22
N SER A 25 7.85 14.66 25.20
CA SER A 25 9.11 14.92 25.90
C SER A 25 10.26 14.99 24.90
N ASP A 26 11.19 15.93 25.10
CA ASP A 26 12.42 16.05 24.30
C ASP A 26 13.23 14.74 24.24
N ALA A 27 13.00 13.83 25.18
CA ALA A 27 13.60 12.49 25.27
C ALA A 27 13.34 11.59 24.05
N GLN A 28 12.24 11.76 23.31
CA GLN A 28 12.02 10.92 22.12
C GLN A 28 12.97 11.26 20.96
N TRP A 29 13.65 12.42 21.02
CA TRP A 29 14.54 12.92 19.98
C TRP A 29 16.02 12.82 20.37
N SER A 30 16.35 12.22 21.51
CA SER A 30 17.72 12.22 22.05
C SER A 30 18.56 11.01 21.64
N ASP A 31 17.94 9.93 21.18
CA ASP A 31 18.65 8.68 20.84
C ASP A 31 18.45 8.33 19.35
N LEU A 32 19.44 8.72 18.52
CA LEU A 32 19.48 8.36 17.10
C LEU A 32 19.79 6.87 16.88
N SER A 33 20.25 6.14 17.91
CA SER A 33 20.56 4.72 17.83
C SER A 33 19.36 3.80 18.08
N ALA A 34 18.29 4.34 18.67
CA ALA A 34 17.06 3.60 18.96
C ALA A 34 16.24 3.31 17.70
N SER A 35 16.34 2.09 17.19
CA SER A 35 15.49 1.60 16.10
C SER A 35 14.02 1.45 16.54
N PRO A 36 13.06 1.41 15.60
CA PRO A 36 11.66 1.18 15.91
C PRO A 36 11.45 -0.20 16.55
N SER A 37 10.36 -0.33 17.30
CA SER A 37 9.90 -1.64 17.78
C SER A 37 9.70 -2.60 16.60
N PRO A 38 10.16 -3.86 16.69
CA PRO A 38 9.85 -4.90 15.70
C PRO A 38 8.36 -5.14 15.50
N ASN A 39 7.54 -4.77 16.49
CA ASN A 39 6.08 -4.90 16.45
C ASN A 39 5.37 -3.62 15.94
N ALA A 40 6.12 -2.58 15.57
CA ALA A 40 5.55 -1.34 15.05
C ALA A 40 4.79 -1.60 13.75
N THR A 41 3.61 -1.00 13.59
CA THR A 41 2.80 -1.13 12.38
C THR A 41 2.58 0.16 11.60
N GLY A 42 3.11 1.28 12.10
CA GLY A 42 2.97 2.58 11.43
C GLY A 42 3.41 2.51 9.96
N HIS A 43 4.52 1.82 9.65
CA HIS A 43 4.99 1.62 8.27
C HIS A 43 4.07 0.74 7.43
N LEU A 44 3.45 -0.30 8.02
CA LEU A 44 2.51 -1.17 7.32
C LEU A 44 1.22 -0.43 6.98
N ILE A 45 0.69 0.34 7.93
CA ILE A 45 -0.48 1.21 7.70
C ILE A 45 -0.11 2.27 6.66
N PHE A 46 1.08 2.88 6.77
CA PHE A 46 1.54 3.88 5.82
C PHE A 46 1.58 3.36 4.39
N ASP A 47 2.24 2.22 4.16
CA ASP A 47 2.41 1.70 2.82
C ASP A 47 1.08 1.19 2.24
N THR A 48 0.26 0.49 3.02
CA THR A 48 -1.05 0.05 2.54
C THR A 48 -1.97 1.21 2.19
N VAL A 49 -1.99 2.30 2.99
CA VAL A 49 -2.75 3.52 2.68
C VAL A 49 -2.20 4.22 1.44
N SER A 50 -0.88 4.29 1.30
CA SER A 50 -0.21 4.85 0.12
C SER A 50 -0.43 4.04 -1.16
N SER A 51 -0.93 2.80 -1.02
CA SER A 51 -1.11 1.82 -2.11
C SER A 51 -2.57 1.59 -2.48
N LEU A 52 -3.54 2.17 -1.76
CA LEU A 52 -4.97 1.96 -2.03
C LEU A 52 -5.31 2.28 -3.50
N LEU A 53 -6.08 1.40 -4.14
CA LEU A 53 -6.49 1.47 -5.55
C LEU A 53 -5.34 1.39 -6.58
N GLN A 54 -4.11 1.08 -6.18
CA GLN A 54 -3.02 0.78 -7.12
C GLN A 54 -2.91 -0.73 -7.35
N HIS A 55 -2.76 -1.17 -8.60
CA HIS A 55 -2.64 -2.59 -8.92
C HIS A 55 -1.32 -3.19 -8.37
N TRP A 56 -0.18 -2.62 -8.74
CA TRP A 56 1.16 -3.19 -8.47
C TRP A 56 1.50 -3.47 -7.00
N PRO A 57 1.40 -2.51 -6.05
CA PRO A 57 1.72 -2.79 -4.65
C PRO A 57 0.74 -3.76 -4.00
N ASN A 58 -0.52 -3.77 -4.42
CA ASN A 58 -1.52 -4.71 -3.91
C ASN A 58 -1.33 -6.12 -4.50
N THR A 59 -0.85 -6.27 -5.75
CA THR A 59 -0.39 -7.57 -6.27
C THR A 59 0.80 -8.09 -5.47
N ARG A 60 1.73 -7.21 -5.09
CA ARG A 60 2.92 -7.57 -4.29
C ARG A 60 2.55 -8.01 -2.87
N TYR A 61 1.63 -7.28 -2.23
CA TYR A 61 1.09 -7.54 -0.89
C TYR A 61 -0.38 -7.93 -0.97
N ARG A 62 -0.64 -9.08 -1.60
CA ARG A 62 -1.97 -9.59 -1.98
C ARG A 62 -2.97 -9.78 -0.84
N ASN A 63 -2.50 -10.04 0.38
CA ASN A 63 -3.39 -10.21 1.53
C ASN A 63 -3.76 -8.84 2.08
N GLY A 64 -4.99 -8.39 1.78
CA GLY A 64 -5.53 -7.12 2.24
C GLY A 64 -5.67 -7.04 3.76
N HIS A 65 -5.41 -5.87 4.33
CA HIS A 65 -5.55 -5.57 5.76
C HIS A 65 -6.38 -4.32 6.03
N ASN A 66 -6.99 -3.71 5.01
CA ASN A 66 -7.79 -2.51 5.14
C ASN A 66 -9.17 -2.69 4.51
N ILE A 67 -10.17 -2.15 5.21
CA ILE A 67 -11.54 -2.02 4.75
C ILE A 67 -11.84 -0.52 4.72
N VAL A 68 -12.16 0.00 3.54
CA VAL A 68 -12.29 1.45 3.34
C VAL A 68 -13.61 1.80 2.66
N PRO A 69 -14.50 2.58 3.30
CA PRO A 69 -15.67 3.11 2.64
C PRO A 69 -15.27 3.98 1.45
N GLY A 70 -16.05 3.96 0.39
CA GLY A 70 -15.78 4.73 -0.80
C GLY A 70 -17.04 5.07 -1.58
N THR A 71 -16.83 5.73 -2.71
CA THR A 71 -17.89 6.15 -3.61
C THR A 71 -17.44 6.01 -5.06
N VAL A 72 -18.28 5.39 -5.88
CA VAL A 72 -18.14 5.47 -7.34
C VAL A 72 -18.85 6.75 -7.80
N PRO A 73 -18.16 7.75 -8.38
CA PRO A 73 -18.79 9.01 -8.78
C PRO A 73 -19.85 8.85 -9.87
N VAL A 74 -20.72 9.86 -9.99
CA VAL A 74 -21.67 9.96 -11.10
C VAL A 74 -20.92 10.02 -12.43
N GLY A 75 -21.45 9.35 -13.46
CA GLY A 75 -20.86 9.30 -14.79
C GLY A 75 -19.78 8.22 -14.96
N THR A 76 -19.39 7.50 -13.90
CA THR A 76 -18.48 6.35 -14.04
C THR A 76 -19.14 5.24 -14.83
N LEU A 77 -18.42 4.72 -15.82
CA LEU A 77 -18.84 3.55 -16.60
C LEU A 77 -18.44 2.26 -15.88
N LEU A 78 -19.36 1.29 -15.86
CA LEU A 78 -19.17 -0.05 -15.31
C LEU A 78 -19.48 -1.07 -16.42
N TYR A 79 -18.56 -2.00 -16.66
CA TYR A 79 -18.68 -2.96 -17.75
C TYR A 79 -18.99 -4.36 -17.22
N HIS A 80 -19.88 -5.09 -17.89
CA HIS A 80 -20.26 -6.43 -17.47
C HIS A 80 -20.39 -7.36 -18.68
N GLY A 81 -19.44 -8.29 -18.81
CA GLY A 81 -19.47 -9.35 -19.81
C GLY A 81 -20.33 -10.52 -19.37
N ARG A 82 -21.16 -11.06 -20.27
CA ARG A 82 -22.06 -12.18 -19.96
C ARG A 82 -22.55 -12.89 -21.23
N LYS A 83 -23.36 -13.94 -21.03
CA LYS A 83 -23.87 -14.79 -22.12
C LYS A 83 -25.14 -14.26 -22.82
N ASN A 84 -25.81 -13.23 -22.32
CA ASN A 84 -27.04 -12.68 -22.91
C ASN A 84 -27.21 -11.17 -22.65
N SER A 85 -28.11 -10.50 -23.35
CA SER A 85 -28.26 -9.03 -23.30
C SER A 85 -29.11 -8.49 -22.13
N SER A 86 -29.67 -9.35 -21.27
CA SER A 86 -30.56 -8.89 -20.20
C SER A 86 -29.81 -8.11 -19.11
N VAL A 87 -30.47 -7.21 -18.40
CA VAL A 87 -29.89 -6.67 -17.15
C VAL A 87 -29.87 -7.80 -16.08
N PRO A 88 -28.80 -7.97 -15.30
CA PRO A 88 -28.77 -8.93 -14.19
C PRO A 88 -29.88 -8.66 -13.16
N ALA A 89 -30.52 -9.73 -12.68
CA ALA A 89 -31.58 -9.65 -11.67
C ALA A 89 -31.07 -9.94 -10.25
N ILE A 90 -29.78 -10.25 -10.12
CA ILE A 90 -29.10 -10.63 -8.87
C ILE A 90 -27.76 -9.88 -8.81
N PRO A 91 -27.10 -9.81 -7.63
CA PRO A 91 -25.77 -9.24 -7.52
C PRO A 91 -24.78 -9.92 -8.47
N GLU A 92 -23.99 -9.16 -9.23
CA GLU A 92 -22.99 -9.67 -10.18
C GLU A 92 -21.78 -8.74 -10.26
N TRP A 93 -20.71 -9.19 -10.91
CA TRP A 93 -19.46 -8.45 -11.07
C TRP A 93 -19.52 -7.51 -12.26
N THR A 94 -19.12 -6.27 -12.03
CA THR A 94 -18.78 -5.30 -13.07
C THR A 94 -17.29 -4.99 -12.97
N SER A 95 -16.67 -4.55 -14.05
CA SER A 95 -15.29 -4.08 -14.05
C SER A 95 -15.24 -2.60 -14.37
N LEU A 96 -14.14 -1.97 -13.98
CA LEU A 96 -13.90 -0.57 -14.28
C LEU A 96 -13.33 -0.40 -15.70
N ASP A 97 -12.58 -1.38 -16.22
CA ASP A 97 -12.12 -1.42 -17.61
C ASP A 97 -12.83 -2.52 -18.43
N PRO A 98 -13.15 -2.24 -19.70
CA PRO A 98 -13.91 -3.17 -20.54
C PRO A 98 -13.15 -4.47 -20.84
N GLU A 99 -11.82 -4.43 -20.93
CA GLU A 99 -10.96 -5.60 -21.14
C GLU A 99 -11.15 -6.65 -20.03
N HIS A 100 -11.28 -6.20 -18.79
CA HIS A 100 -11.54 -7.05 -17.64
C HIS A 100 -12.94 -7.68 -17.72
N SER A 101 -13.96 -6.92 -18.14
CA SER A 101 -15.33 -7.44 -18.25
C SER A 101 -15.45 -8.64 -19.18
N TYR A 102 -14.54 -8.76 -20.17
CA TYR A 102 -14.52 -9.87 -21.11
C TYR A 102 -14.24 -11.23 -20.45
N HIS A 103 -13.63 -11.24 -19.26
CA HIS A 103 -13.44 -12.46 -18.47
C HIS A 103 -14.75 -13.00 -17.88
N PHE A 104 -15.70 -12.13 -17.56
CA PHE A 104 -17.01 -12.52 -17.02
C PHE A 104 -17.90 -13.23 -18.04
N CYS A 105 -17.61 -13.08 -19.34
CA CYS A 105 -18.26 -13.82 -20.42
C CYS A 105 -18.09 -15.35 -20.33
N GLY A 106 -17.18 -15.83 -19.48
CA GLY A 106 -16.83 -17.24 -19.37
C GLY A 106 -15.90 -17.70 -20.50
N SER A 107 -15.06 -16.78 -21.01
CA SER A 107 -14.15 -16.92 -22.17
C SER A 107 -12.97 -17.88 -21.94
N SER A 108 -13.23 -19.07 -21.37
CA SER A 108 -12.41 -20.24 -21.67
C SER A 108 -13.18 -21.13 -22.64
N PRO A 109 -12.60 -21.55 -23.78
CA PRO A 109 -13.16 -22.57 -24.66
C PRO A 109 -13.56 -23.87 -23.93
N THR A 110 -13.10 -24.09 -22.70
CA THR A 110 -13.43 -25.24 -21.86
C THR A 110 -14.68 -25.07 -20.99
N ASN A 111 -15.23 -23.86 -20.83
CA ASN A 111 -16.31 -23.54 -19.88
C ASN A 111 -17.65 -23.17 -20.55
N GLY A 112 -17.81 -23.50 -21.84
CA GLY A 112 -19.09 -23.33 -22.56
C GLY A 112 -19.48 -21.87 -22.80
N GLY A 113 -18.50 -21.01 -23.13
CA GLY A 113 -18.76 -19.70 -23.73
C GLY A 113 -19.37 -19.84 -25.12
N ASP A 114 -20.17 -18.86 -25.56
CA ASP A 114 -20.74 -18.88 -26.91
C ASP A 114 -19.60 -18.64 -27.93
N PRO A 115 -19.32 -19.59 -28.84
CA PRO A 115 -18.31 -19.39 -29.88
C PRO A 115 -18.64 -18.24 -30.83
N ALA A 116 -19.84 -17.66 -30.77
CA ALA A 116 -20.25 -16.52 -31.58
C ALA A 116 -19.81 -15.15 -31.03
N GLY A 117 -19.58 -15.00 -29.72
CA GLY A 117 -19.26 -13.69 -29.12
C GLY A 117 -19.59 -13.58 -27.62
N CYS A 118 -19.45 -12.35 -27.08
CA CYS A 118 -19.85 -12.02 -25.72
C CYS A 118 -20.77 -10.80 -25.70
N TRP A 119 -21.82 -10.83 -24.86
CA TRP A 119 -22.57 -9.63 -24.56
C TRP A 119 -21.82 -8.78 -23.53
N GLN A 120 -21.45 -7.56 -23.91
CA GLN A 120 -20.92 -6.56 -23.00
C GLN A 120 -22.01 -5.54 -22.70
N LEU A 121 -22.42 -5.48 -21.45
CA LEU A 121 -23.31 -4.45 -20.95
C LEU A 121 -22.46 -3.30 -20.41
N THR A 122 -22.78 -2.08 -20.84
CA THR A 122 -22.17 -0.87 -20.31
C THR A 122 -23.20 -0.13 -19.48
N PHE A 123 -22.92 0.01 -18.19
CA PHE A 123 -23.72 0.78 -17.26
C PHE A 123 -23.03 2.11 -16.94
N VAL A 124 -23.82 3.11 -16.57
CA VAL A 124 -23.32 4.38 -16.01
C VAL A 124 -23.89 4.60 -14.63
N ALA A 125 -23.06 5.03 -13.68
CA ALA A 125 -23.53 5.49 -12.38
C ALA A 125 -24.32 6.80 -12.55
N THR A 126 -25.61 6.80 -12.22
CA THR A 126 -26.50 7.97 -12.34
C THR A 126 -26.45 8.88 -11.12
N ARG A 127 -25.87 8.39 -10.03
CA ARG A 127 -25.58 9.11 -8.79
C ARG A 127 -24.34 8.48 -8.13
N PRO A 128 -23.74 9.14 -7.13
CA PRO A 128 -22.66 8.53 -6.38
C PRO A 128 -23.12 7.21 -5.72
N LEU A 129 -22.46 6.10 -6.05
CA LEU A 129 -22.75 4.77 -5.47
C LEU A 129 -21.90 4.57 -4.23
N LYS A 130 -22.52 4.22 -3.10
CA LYS A 130 -21.78 3.89 -1.88
C LYS A 130 -21.14 2.51 -2.03
N VAL A 131 -19.83 2.43 -1.87
CA VAL A 131 -19.08 1.16 -1.98
C VAL A 131 -18.19 0.91 -0.77
N LEU A 132 -17.77 -0.34 -0.60
CA LEU A 132 -16.74 -0.73 0.37
C LEU A 132 -15.56 -1.38 -0.37
N TYR A 133 -14.36 -0.88 -0.15
CA TYR A 133 -13.13 -1.38 -0.78
C TYR A 133 -12.35 -2.29 0.16
N PHE A 134 -11.85 -3.40 -0.38
CA PHE A 134 -10.88 -4.28 0.27
C PHE A 134 -9.56 -4.19 -0.48
N ASP A 135 -8.49 -3.80 0.20
CA ASP A 135 -7.16 -3.73 -0.38
C ASP A 135 -6.54 -5.12 -0.62
N GLY A 136 -5.29 -5.14 -1.08
CA GLY A 136 -4.66 -6.34 -1.61
C GLY A 136 -5.33 -6.81 -2.91
N SER A 137 -5.02 -8.04 -3.32
CA SER A 137 -5.66 -8.69 -4.46
C SER A 137 -6.93 -9.41 -4.00
N SER A 138 -7.88 -8.65 -3.46
CA SER A 138 -9.08 -9.17 -2.78
C SER A 138 -10.11 -9.85 -3.69
N ALA A 139 -9.92 -9.86 -5.01
CA ALA A 139 -10.67 -10.68 -5.95
C ALA A 139 -9.93 -11.98 -6.34
N ALA A 140 -8.64 -12.12 -6.00
CA ALA A 140 -7.85 -13.30 -6.36
C ALA A 140 -8.32 -14.53 -5.57
N ASN A 141 -9.00 -15.45 -6.25
CA ASN A 141 -9.49 -16.71 -5.69
C ASN A 141 -8.34 -17.72 -5.56
N MET A 142 -7.49 -17.50 -4.56
CA MET A 142 -6.32 -18.32 -4.29
C MET A 142 -6.65 -19.46 -3.32
N ARG A 143 -6.10 -20.64 -3.59
CA ARG A 143 -6.26 -21.84 -2.75
C ARG A 143 -5.02 -22.06 -1.87
N GLY A 144 -5.24 -22.57 -0.66
CA GLY A 144 -4.18 -23.10 0.20
C GLY A 144 -3.96 -22.30 1.48
N ALA A 145 -3.17 -22.86 2.39
CA ALA A 145 -2.95 -22.29 3.73
C ALA A 145 -2.24 -20.92 3.71
N ASP A 146 -1.56 -20.56 2.62
CA ASP A 146 -0.86 -19.27 2.46
C ASP A 146 -1.69 -18.25 1.64
N ALA A 147 -2.90 -18.61 1.20
CA ALA A 147 -3.81 -17.75 0.43
C ALA A 147 -4.74 -16.96 1.36
N GLY A 148 -4.45 -15.67 1.55
CA GLY A 148 -5.19 -14.78 2.46
C GLY A 148 -5.91 -13.61 1.77
N THR A 149 -6.06 -13.66 0.45
CA THR A 149 -6.63 -12.59 -0.38
C THR A 149 -8.11 -12.31 -0.06
N LEU A 150 -8.85 -13.34 0.36
CA LEU A 150 -10.28 -13.26 0.64
C LEU A 150 -10.60 -13.11 2.15
N ASP A 151 -9.58 -13.09 3.02
CA ASP A 151 -9.79 -13.20 4.47
C ASP A 151 -10.62 -12.06 5.05
N ALA A 152 -10.35 -10.82 4.65
CA ALA A 152 -11.01 -9.64 5.21
C ALA A 152 -12.51 -9.60 4.89
N GLN A 153 -12.90 -10.03 3.68
CA GLN A 153 -14.30 -10.13 3.28
C GLN A 153 -15.00 -11.32 3.96
N ASP A 154 -14.31 -12.45 4.14
CA ASP A 154 -14.88 -13.63 4.81
C ASP A 154 -15.12 -13.37 6.31
N LEU A 155 -14.16 -12.72 6.99
CA LEU A 155 -14.33 -12.25 8.37
C LEU A 155 -15.50 -11.27 8.51
N LEU A 156 -15.75 -10.44 7.50
CA LEU A 156 -16.85 -9.48 7.51
C LEU A 156 -18.21 -10.19 7.52
N VAL A 157 -18.41 -11.11 6.58
CA VAL A 157 -19.73 -11.73 6.34
C VAL A 157 -19.98 -12.97 7.17
N TRP A 158 -18.97 -13.81 7.37
CA TRP A 158 -19.11 -15.09 8.08
C TRP A 158 -18.50 -15.09 9.46
N GLY A 159 -17.62 -14.13 9.77
CA GLY A 159 -16.99 -14.03 11.08
C GLY A 159 -15.88 -15.06 11.31
N GLU A 160 -15.45 -15.75 10.27
CA GLU A 160 -14.36 -16.71 10.26
C GLU A 160 -13.74 -16.76 8.86
N VAL A 161 -12.50 -17.21 8.78
CA VAL A 161 -11.84 -17.52 7.51
C VAL A 161 -11.86 -19.03 7.32
N ASP A 162 -12.46 -19.47 6.22
CA ASP A 162 -12.53 -20.87 5.81
C ASP A 162 -11.74 -21.05 4.50
N PRO A 163 -10.55 -21.67 4.53
CA PRO A 163 -9.69 -21.83 3.35
C PRO A 163 -10.34 -22.59 2.19
N ASP A 164 -11.39 -23.37 2.45
CA ASP A 164 -12.09 -24.13 1.42
C ASP A 164 -13.14 -23.30 0.66
N ARG A 165 -13.52 -22.12 1.17
CA ARG A 165 -14.52 -21.22 0.54
C ARG A 165 -13.95 -20.32 -0.56
N TRP A 166 -12.74 -20.59 -1.03
CA TRP A 166 -12.05 -19.75 -2.02
C TRP A 166 -12.78 -19.67 -3.38
N LEU A 167 -13.69 -20.60 -3.71
CA LEU A 167 -14.53 -20.57 -4.91
C LEU A 167 -15.99 -20.12 -4.65
N GLU A 168 -16.36 -19.82 -3.41
CA GLU A 168 -17.74 -19.48 -3.02
C GLU A 168 -18.13 -18.02 -3.32
N GLU A 169 -17.62 -17.48 -4.42
CA GLU A 169 -17.80 -16.08 -4.83
C GLU A 169 -19.28 -15.66 -4.92
N ARG A 170 -20.16 -16.55 -5.37
CA ARG A 170 -21.61 -16.27 -5.42
C ARG A 170 -22.24 -16.19 -4.02
N ALA A 171 -21.87 -17.07 -3.10
CA ALA A 171 -22.38 -17.03 -1.73
C ALA A 171 -21.86 -15.77 -1.02
N ARG A 172 -20.60 -15.43 -1.28
CA ARG A 172 -19.93 -14.26 -0.74
C ARG A 172 -20.57 -12.95 -1.17
N ILE A 173 -20.74 -12.69 -2.47
CA ILE A 173 -21.38 -11.46 -2.95
C ILE A 173 -22.79 -11.30 -2.39
N ASN A 174 -23.57 -12.38 -2.32
CA ASN A 174 -24.91 -12.35 -1.74
C ASN A 174 -24.87 -11.98 -0.25
N ALA A 175 -24.02 -12.66 0.54
CA ALA A 175 -23.86 -12.38 1.97
C ALA A 175 -23.36 -10.95 2.23
N MET A 176 -22.45 -10.46 1.38
CA MET A 176 -21.94 -9.10 1.44
C MET A 176 -23.08 -8.11 1.17
N CYS A 177 -23.79 -8.23 0.04
CA CYS A 177 -24.92 -7.36 -0.30
C CYS A 177 -26.04 -7.39 0.76
N ASP A 178 -26.33 -8.55 1.34
CA ASP A 178 -27.30 -8.67 2.43
C ASP A 178 -26.85 -7.92 3.69
N TRP A 179 -25.58 -8.06 4.07
CA TRP A 179 -24.99 -7.34 5.20
C TRP A 179 -24.90 -5.82 4.95
N GLY A 180 -24.51 -5.43 3.74
CA GLY A 180 -24.30 -4.03 3.34
C GLY A 180 -25.58 -3.21 3.23
N ARG A 181 -26.74 -3.88 3.04
CA ARG A 181 -28.06 -3.25 2.92
C ARG A 181 -28.38 -2.33 4.09
N GLU A 182 -28.01 -2.71 5.32
CA GLU A 182 -28.21 -1.91 6.54
C GLU A 182 -27.53 -0.53 6.47
N PHE A 183 -26.40 -0.46 5.76
CA PHE A 183 -25.58 0.76 5.63
C PHE A 183 -25.79 1.48 4.30
N GLY A 184 -26.67 0.93 3.44
CA GLY A 184 -26.86 1.40 2.07
C GLY A 184 -25.61 1.24 1.21
N ILE A 185 -24.80 0.19 1.44
CA ILE A 185 -23.70 -0.18 0.54
C ILE A 185 -24.31 -0.82 -0.71
N GLU A 186 -23.89 -0.34 -1.88
CA GLU A 186 -24.45 -0.69 -3.19
C GLU A 186 -23.48 -1.56 -4.01
N GLY A 187 -22.21 -1.61 -3.61
CA GLY A 187 -21.25 -2.54 -4.17
C GLY A 187 -19.94 -2.63 -3.40
N TYR A 188 -19.09 -3.54 -3.84
CA TYR A 188 -17.80 -3.84 -3.21
C TYR A 188 -16.69 -3.81 -4.22
N VAL A 189 -15.67 -2.99 -3.97
CA VAL A 189 -14.53 -2.82 -4.86
C VAL A 189 -13.42 -3.77 -4.44
N ARG A 190 -12.89 -4.53 -5.40
CA ARG A 190 -11.83 -5.53 -5.20
C ARG A 190 -10.91 -5.55 -6.41
N MET A 191 -9.79 -6.27 -6.31
CA MET A 191 -8.77 -6.28 -7.36
C MET A 191 -8.13 -7.65 -7.54
N GLU A 192 -7.83 -8.00 -8.80
CA GLU A 192 -7.06 -9.18 -9.19
C GLU A 192 -5.96 -8.85 -10.21
N MET A 193 -6.20 -9.03 -11.51
CA MET A 193 -5.37 -8.44 -12.58
C MET A 193 -5.81 -7.01 -12.94
N ASP A 194 -7.00 -6.61 -12.50
CA ASP A 194 -7.58 -5.27 -12.64
C ASP A 194 -8.69 -5.09 -11.57
N PHE A 195 -9.29 -3.90 -11.47
CA PHE A 195 -10.34 -3.57 -10.50
C PHE A 195 -11.73 -3.99 -10.97
N GLU A 196 -12.50 -4.53 -10.02
CA GLU A 196 -13.90 -4.89 -10.18
C GLU A 196 -14.78 -4.29 -9.09
N VAL A 197 -16.06 -4.14 -9.41
CA VAL A 197 -17.12 -3.80 -8.47
C VAL A 197 -18.17 -4.91 -8.49
N MET A 198 -18.26 -5.64 -7.39
CA MET A 198 -19.41 -6.49 -7.10
C MET A 198 -20.62 -5.61 -6.84
N LEU A 199 -21.53 -5.49 -7.80
CA LEU A 199 -22.69 -4.61 -7.73
C LEU A 199 -23.90 -5.38 -7.18
N CYS A 200 -24.59 -4.80 -6.19
CA CYS A 200 -25.69 -5.48 -5.50
C CYS A 200 -27.04 -5.37 -6.22
N ASP A 201 -27.27 -4.31 -7.00
CA ASP A 201 -28.52 -4.07 -7.72
C ASP A 201 -28.25 -3.30 -9.02
N PHE A 202 -28.54 -3.92 -10.16
CA PHE A 202 -28.36 -3.32 -11.49
C PHE A 202 -29.54 -2.42 -11.91
N THR A 203 -30.55 -2.28 -11.06
CA THR A 203 -31.74 -1.44 -11.31
C THR A 203 -31.74 -0.15 -10.47
N ALA A 204 -30.77 0.00 -9.55
CA ALA A 204 -30.67 1.13 -8.65
C ALA A 204 -29.31 1.82 -8.75
N GLY A 205 -29.32 3.14 -8.95
CA GLY A 205 -28.10 3.96 -8.99
C GLY A 205 -27.27 3.84 -10.28
N VAL A 206 -27.60 2.89 -11.15
CA VAL A 206 -27.00 2.73 -12.48
C VAL A 206 -28.06 2.73 -13.58
N GLU A 207 -27.65 3.07 -14.81
CA GLU A 207 -28.47 3.00 -16.02
C GLU A 207 -27.73 2.20 -17.10
N LEU A 208 -28.43 1.32 -17.81
CA LEU A 208 -27.88 0.59 -18.96
C LEU A 208 -27.77 1.54 -20.16
N LEU A 209 -26.54 1.83 -20.59
CA LEU A 209 -26.28 2.64 -21.78
C LEU A 209 -26.27 1.81 -23.06
N ALA A 210 -25.67 0.62 -23.01
CA ALA A 210 -25.50 -0.23 -24.17
C ALA A 210 -25.48 -1.71 -23.78
N ALA A 211 -25.99 -2.54 -24.68
CA ALA A 211 -25.88 -3.99 -24.64
C ALA A 211 -25.35 -4.42 -26.00
N ASP A 212 -24.04 -4.63 -26.10
CA ASP A 212 -23.36 -4.90 -27.36
C ASP A 212 -22.94 -6.37 -27.44
N PHE A 213 -23.23 -7.02 -28.56
CA PHE A 213 -22.74 -8.37 -28.83
C PHE A 213 -21.36 -8.28 -29.52
N LEU A 214 -20.31 -8.33 -28.72
CA LEU A 214 -18.93 -8.21 -29.16
C LEU A 214 -18.48 -9.46 -29.91
N ALA A 215 -17.74 -9.24 -31.00
CA ALA A 215 -17.19 -10.32 -31.80
C ALA A 215 -16.24 -11.19 -30.97
N ALA A 216 -16.35 -12.51 -31.10
CA ALA A 216 -15.37 -13.42 -30.53
C ALA A 216 -14.01 -13.18 -31.19
N TRP A 217 -12.94 -13.14 -30.38
CA TRP A 217 -11.58 -13.14 -30.88
C TRP A 217 -11.17 -14.48 -31.52
N HIS A 218 -12.00 -15.53 -31.38
CA HIS A 218 -11.86 -16.81 -32.07
C HIS A 218 -12.70 -16.85 -33.35
N ARG A 219 -12.15 -17.36 -34.46
CA ARG A 219 -12.96 -17.69 -35.65
C ARG A 219 -13.89 -18.86 -35.33
N ARG A 220 -15.17 -18.75 -35.75
CA ARG A 220 -16.13 -19.87 -35.80
C ARG A 220 -15.48 -21.09 -36.46
N PHE A 221 -15.47 -22.22 -35.77
CA PHE A 221 -15.37 -23.54 -36.41
C PHE A 221 -16.67 -24.29 -36.15
N ILE A 222 -17.48 -24.42 -37.21
CA ILE A 222 -18.81 -25.04 -37.20
C ILE A 222 -18.73 -26.58 -37.14
N THR A 223 -17.56 -27.19 -36.96
CA THR A 223 -17.41 -28.66 -37.04
C THR A 223 -16.46 -29.22 -35.97
N PRO A 224 -16.93 -30.11 -35.06
CA PRO A 224 -16.07 -31.02 -34.32
C PRO A 224 -15.54 -32.13 -35.24
N PRO A 225 -14.43 -32.82 -34.90
CA PRO A 225 -13.58 -32.66 -33.72
C PRO A 225 -12.15 -32.25 -34.11
N VAL A 226 -11.60 -31.15 -33.58
CA VAL A 226 -10.18 -30.83 -33.88
C VAL A 226 -9.44 -30.31 -32.66
N VAL A 227 -8.27 -30.94 -32.48
CA VAL A 227 -7.11 -30.60 -31.65
C VAL A 227 -6.87 -29.08 -31.59
N PRO A 228 -6.51 -28.50 -30.43
CA PRO A 228 -6.14 -27.09 -30.33
C PRO A 228 -5.00 -26.76 -31.31
N THR A 229 -5.28 -25.96 -32.33
CA THR A 229 -4.24 -25.44 -33.22
C THR A 229 -3.43 -24.35 -32.50
N ASP A 230 -2.15 -24.15 -32.87
CA ASP A 230 -1.28 -23.11 -32.27
C ASP A 230 -1.91 -21.71 -32.33
N ARG A 231 -2.73 -21.42 -33.34
CA ARG A 231 -3.42 -20.14 -33.52
C ARG A 231 -4.45 -19.84 -32.42
N ASN A 232 -5.10 -20.85 -31.85
CA ASN A 232 -6.07 -20.64 -30.76
C ASN A 232 -5.39 -20.29 -29.44
N LYS A 233 -4.17 -20.81 -29.21
CA LYS A 233 -3.35 -20.46 -28.05
C LYS A 233 -2.95 -18.97 -28.12
N HIS A 234 -2.57 -18.47 -29.29
CA HIS A 234 -2.19 -17.06 -29.48
C HIS A 234 -3.32 -16.08 -29.13
N VAL A 235 -4.56 -16.37 -29.51
CA VAL A 235 -5.70 -15.49 -29.19
C VAL A 235 -6.00 -15.44 -27.69
N ALA A 236 -5.93 -16.58 -27.00
CA ALA A 236 -6.15 -16.62 -25.56
C ALA A 236 -5.04 -15.86 -24.81
N GLU A 237 -3.79 -15.94 -25.27
CA GLU A 237 -2.69 -15.13 -24.73
C GLU A 237 -2.92 -13.63 -24.96
N ILE A 238 -3.39 -13.21 -26.14
CA ILE A 238 -3.71 -11.80 -26.41
C ILE A 238 -4.74 -11.27 -25.41
N LEU A 239 -5.86 -11.96 -25.22
CA LEU A 239 -6.92 -11.51 -24.29
C LEU A 239 -6.42 -11.37 -22.85
N ARG A 240 -5.59 -12.32 -22.39
CA ARG A 240 -4.99 -12.25 -21.05
C ARG A 240 -3.99 -11.10 -20.94
N LEU A 241 -3.20 -10.88 -21.97
CA LEU A 241 -2.26 -9.76 -22.01
C LEU A 241 -2.99 -8.42 -22.01
N GLU A 242 -4.10 -8.28 -22.72
CA GLU A 242 -4.86 -7.03 -22.73
C GLU A 242 -5.52 -6.72 -21.37
N VAL A 243 -6.03 -7.71 -20.63
CA VAL A 243 -6.53 -7.44 -19.27
C VAL A 243 -5.41 -7.06 -18.31
N VAL A 244 -4.25 -7.74 -18.38
CA VAL A 244 -3.07 -7.39 -17.58
C VAL A 244 -2.56 -6.00 -17.95
N ARG A 245 -2.62 -5.64 -19.24
CA ARG A 245 -2.29 -4.30 -19.71
C ARG A 245 -3.27 -3.25 -19.17
N ALA A 246 -4.57 -3.52 -19.19
CA ALA A 246 -5.57 -2.61 -18.63
C ALA A 246 -5.31 -2.34 -17.15
N GLY A 247 -5.15 -3.39 -16.33
CA GLY A 247 -4.79 -3.22 -14.92
C GLY A 247 -3.45 -2.52 -14.70
N SER A 248 -2.50 -2.66 -15.63
CA SER A 248 -1.21 -1.98 -15.55
C SER A 248 -1.29 -0.46 -15.65
N TRP A 249 -2.37 0.10 -16.23
CA TRP A 249 -2.61 1.54 -16.23
C TRP A 249 -2.77 2.11 -14.82
N HIS A 250 -3.15 1.25 -13.86
CA HIS A 250 -3.35 1.58 -12.45
C HIS A 250 -2.21 1.07 -11.57
N ASN A 251 -1.06 0.68 -12.13
CA ASN A 251 0.06 0.11 -11.36
C ASN A 251 0.60 1.05 -10.28
N ALA A 252 0.64 2.34 -10.57
CA ALA A 252 1.22 3.35 -9.68
C ALA A 252 0.16 4.39 -9.32
N TYR A 253 0.47 5.20 -8.31
CA TYR A 253 -0.33 6.35 -7.90
C TYR A 253 -0.74 7.21 -9.11
N PRO A 254 -2.00 7.70 -9.17
CA PRO A 254 -3.01 7.64 -8.12
C PRO A 254 -3.77 6.30 -8.02
N GLY A 255 -3.45 5.29 -8.83
CA GLY A 255 -4.27 4.10 -8.98
C GLY A 255 -5.56 4.39 -9.74
N ASP A 256 -6.58 3.56 -9.56
CA ASP A 256 -7.88 3.77 -10.19
C ASP A 256 -8.65 4.93 -9.51
N THR A 257 -8.79 6.04 -10.22
CA THR A 257 -9.45 7.25 -9.70
C THR A 257 -10.97 7.24 -9.85
N ARG A 258 -11.55 6.22 -10.49
CA ARG A 258 -13.00 6.04 -10.62
C ARG A 258 -13.66 5.62 -9.30
N VAL A 259 -12.87 5.37 -8.25
CA VAL A 259 -13.33 5.12 -6.88
C VAL A 259 -12.72 6.14 -5.91
N ALA A 260 -13.57 6.95 -5.29
CA ALA A 260 -13.17 7.91 -4.27
C ALA A 260 -13.28 7.26 -2.88
N LEU A 261 -12.15 6.98 -2.23
CA LEU A 261 -12.14 6.40 -0.88
C LEU A 261 -12.22 7.47 0.21
N ASP A 262 -12.94 7.16 1.28
CA ASP A 262 -13.02 7.96 2.48
C ASP A 262 -12.06 7.42 3.55
N LEU A 263 -10.84 7.94 3.54
CA LEU A 263 -9.80 7.52 4.49
C LEU A 263 -10.11 7.90 5.95
N THR A 264 -11.03 8.84 6.16
CA THR A 264 -11.41 9.28 7.51
C THR A 264 -12.24 8.24 8.25
N ARG A 265 -12.61 7.16 7.55
CA ARG A 265 -13.37 6.02 8.03
C ARG A 265 -12.70 4.67 7.72
N LEU A 266 -11.40 4.69 7.41
CA LEU A 266 -10.60 3.47 7.21
C LEU A 266 -10.58 2.61 8.47
N VAL A 267 -10.71 1.29 8.29
CA VAL A 267 -10.52 0.28 9.34
C VAL A 267 -9.36 -0.62 8.92
N SER A 268 -8.33 -0.72 9.76
CA SER A 268 -7.13 -1.50 9.48
C SER A 268 -6.93 -2.63 10.49
N PHE A 269 -6.64 -3.82 9.99
CA PHE A 269 -6.16 -4.94 10.81
C PHE A 269 -4.70 -4.76 11.27
N TYR A 270 -3.99 -3.75 10.74
CA TYR A 270 -2.69 -3.35 11.26
C TYR A 270 -2.76 -2.39 12.47
N ASP A 271 -3.96 -1.93 12.86
CA ASP A 271 -4.14 -1.17 14.09
C ASP A 271 -3.99 -2.09 15.32
N PRO A 272 -2.90 -1.96 16.11
CA PRO A 272 -2.67 -2.82 17.26
C PRO A 272 -3.63 -2.53 18.42
N ALA A 273 -4.32 -1.38 18.42
CA ALA A 273 -5.36 -1.09 19.41
C ALA A 273 -6.68 -1.81 19.06
N LEU A 274 -6.90 -2.11 17.78
CA LEU A 274 -8.11 -2.76 17.29
C LEU A 274 -7.96 -4.29 17.18
N ALA A 275 -6.81 -4.75 16.71
CA ALA A 275 -6.51 -6.18 16.52
C ALA A 275 -5.15 -6.59 17.13
N PRO A 276 -4.96 -6.42 18.46
CA PRO A 276 -3.72 -6.79 19.14
C PRO A 276 -3.32 -8.27 18.98
N SER A 277 -4.28 -9.20 18.82
CA SER A 277 -3.98 -10.63 18.67
C SER A 277 -3.16 -10.93 17.42
N LEU A 278 -3.31 -10.13 16.36
CA LEU A 278 -2.58 -10.29 15.11
C LEU A 278 -1.10 -9.89 15.22
N VAL A 279 -0.70 -9.13 16.25
CA VAL A 279 0.69 -8.69 16.44
C VAL A 279 1.65 -9.88 16.55
N ALA A 280 1.30 -10.87 17.37
CA ALA A 280 2.15 -12.05 17.58
C ALA A 280 2.23 -12.93 16.32
N HIS A 281 1.15 -13.02 15.54
CA HIS A 281 1.09 -13.83 14.32
C HIS A 281 1.90 -13.27 13.15
N ARG A 282 2.21 -11.97 13.16
CA ARG A 282 3.08 -11.34 12.16
C ARG A 282 4.52 -11.13 12.63
N ALA A 283 4.82 -11.36 13.91
CA ALA A 283 6.14 -11.07 14.47
C ALA A 283 7.23 -11.91 13.77
N GLY A 284 8.22 -11.24 13.16
CA GLY A 284 9.30 -11.89 12.43
C GLY A 284 8.91 -12.56 11.11
N ALA A 285 7.63 -12.48 10.71
CA ALA A 285 7.15 -12.99 9.43
C ALA A 285 7.35 -11.95 8.33
N PRO A 286 7.66 -12.37 7.08
CA PRO A 286 7.68 -11.44 5.97
C PRO A 286 6.27 -10.94 5.64
N ARG A 287 6.15 -9.69 5.18
CA ARG A 287 4.86 -9.02 5.02
C ARG A 287 3.86 -9.73 4.11
N TRP A 288 4.33 -10.41 3.07
CA TRP A 288 3.47 -11.16 2.13
C TRP A 288 2.81 -12.41 2.74
N THR A 289 3.20 -12.84 3.95
CA THR A 289 2.51 -13.91 4.70
C THR A 289 1.62 -13.37 5.81
N HIS A 290 1.55 -12.06 6.01
CA HIS A 290 0.60 -11.49 6.98
C HIS A 290 -0.82 -11.87 6.57
N ARG A 291 -1.61 -12.35 7.52
CA ARG A 291 -3.02 -12.76 7.35
C ARG A 291 -3.84 -12.32 8.55
N VAL A 292 -5.14 -12.24 8.35
CA VAL A 292 -6.10 -11.90 9.42
C VAL A 292 -6.81 -13.13 9.98
N GLN A 293 -6.57 -14.33 9.45
CA GLN A 293 -7.18 -15.60 9.86
C GLN A 293 -7.11 -15.89 11.37
N ASN A 294 -6.00 -15.57 12.03
CA ASN A 294 -5.80 -15.84 13.47
C ASN A 294 -6.23 -14.69 14.38
N ILE A 295 -7.18 -13.86 13.93
CA ILE A 295 -7.77 -12.82 14.76
C ILE A 295 -8.57 -13.45 15.92
N SER A 296 -8.45 -12.89 17.12
CA SER A 296 -9.25 -13.35 18.26
C SER A 296 -10.73 -13.01 18.06
N HIS A 297 -11.64 -13.77 18.69
CA HIS A 297 -13.07 -13.44 18.65
C HIS A 297 -13.37 -12.03 19.20
N THR A 298 -12.64 -11.60 20.24
CA THR A 298 -12.78 -10.27 20.84
C THR A 298 -12.35 -9.18 19.88
N ASP A 299 -11.21 -9.36 19.22
CA ASP A 299 -10.64 -8.41 18.27
C ASP A 299 -11.52 -8.32 17.03
N LEU A 300 -12.01 -9.46 16.52
CA LEU A 300 -12.95 -9.49 15.40
C LEU A 300 -14.26 -8.77 15.74
N ALA A 301 -14.80 -8.98 16.95
CA ALA A 301 -15.97 -8.25 17.41
C ALA A 301 -15.70 -6.74 17.47
N ALA A 302 -14.51 -6.32 17.93
CA ALA A 302 -14.09 -4.92 17.96
C ALA A 302 -13.96 -4.33 16.54
N VAL A 303 -13.33 -5.03 15.61
CA VAL A 303 -13.23 -4.64 14.18
C VAL A 303 -14.62 -4.46 13.57
N ARG A 304 -15.52 -5.44 13.75
CA ARG A 304 -16.89 -5.36 13.21
C ARG A 304 -17.68 -4.21 13.84
N ALA A 305 -17.56 -4.00 15.16
CA ALA A 305 -18.19 -2.88 15.83
C ALA A 305 -17.66 -1.52 15.33
N ARG A 306 -16.34 -1.41 15.13
CA ARG A 306 -15.69 -0.23 14.56
C ARG A 306 -16.20 0.05 13.14
N LEU A 307 -16.27 -0.98 12.29
CA LEU A 307 -16.77 -0.85 10.92
C LEU A 307 -18.24 -0.39 10.88
N ARG A 308 -19.12 -0.99 11.68
CA ARG A 308 -20.53 -0.55 11.79
C ARG A 308 -20.63 0.92 12.23
N THR A 309 -19.79 1.32 13.18
CA THR A 309 -19.75 2.70 13.68
C THR A 309 -19.38 3.68 12.58
N VAL A 310 -18.30 3.42 11.84
CA VAL A 310 -17.87 4.36 10.78
C VAL A 310 -18.85 4.37 9.59
N LEU A 311 -19.49 3.25 9.27
CA LEU A 311 -20.50 3.18 8.21
C LEU A 311 -21.81 3.88 8.57
N ALA A 312 -22.22 3.84 9.84
CA ALA A 312 -23.42 4.53 10.33
C ALA A 312 -23.22 6.05 10.51
N GLN A 313 -21.98 6.51 10.65
CA GLN A 313 -21.67 7.93 10.83
C GLN A 313 -21.99 8.75 9.59
N SER A 314 -22.77 9.81 9.80
CA SER A 314 -23.05 10.88 8.84
C SER A 314 -22.46 12.17 9.41
N GLY A 315 -21.15 12.34 9.30
CA GLY A 315 -20.43 13.44 9.96
C GLY A 315 -19.30 14.01 9.10
N SER A 316 -18.96 15.27 9.36
CA SER A 316 -17.83 15.97 8.75
C SER A 316 -16.51 15.41 9.28
N ALA A 317 -15.71 14.89 8.36
CA ALA A 317 -14.28 14.63 8.55
C ALA A 317 -13.49 15.92 8.88
N SER A 318 -12.21 15.78 9.25
CA SER A 318 -11.31 16.93 9.45
C SER A 318 -11.07 17.77 8.19
N GLY A 319 -11.35 17.24 7.01
CA GLY A 319 -11.07 17.88 5.71
C GLY A 319 -9.62 17.76 5.25
N LEU A 320 -8.77 17.04 5.99
CA LEU A 320 -7.39 16.79 5.61
C LEU A 320 -7.31 15.83 4.41
N ASP A 321 -6.51 16.20 3.41
CA ASP A 321 -6.19 15.32 2.29
C ASP A 321 -5.08 14.34 2.68
N TRP A 322 -5.49 13.26 3.34
CA TRP A 322 -4.60 12.19 3.76
C TRP A 322 -3.85 11.59 2.57
N ARG A 323 -4.50 11.37 1.42
CA ARG A 323 -3.84 10.77 0.24
C ARG A 323 -2.62 11.59 -0.18
N THR A 324 -2.76 12.92 -0.24
CA THR A 324 -1.65 13.82 -0.56
C THR A 324 -0.57 13.83 0.51
N LEU A 325 -0.93 13.77 1.81
CA LEU A 325 0.04 13.71 2.91
C LEU A 325 0.93 12.45 2.85
N PHE A 326 0.32 11.28 2.64
CA PHE A 326 1.06 10.01 2.47
C PHE A 326 1.95 10.05 1.23
N ARG A 327 1.40 10.49 0.09
CA ARG A 327 2.14 10.60 -1.16
C ARG A 327 3.38 11.51 -1.05
N GLY A 328 3.26 12.63 -0.35
CA GLY A 328 4.36 13.58 -0.17
C GLY A 328 5.59 12.98 0.54
N VAL A 329 5.40 12.02 1.44
CA VAL A 329 6.52 11.30 2.09
C VAL A 329 7.16 10.32 1.10
N THR A 330 6.35 9.53 0.37
CA THR A 330 6.88 8.60 -0.65
C THR A 330 7.66 9.33 -1.73
N ASP A 331 7.13 10.41 -2.32
CA ASP A 331 7.80 11.23 -3.34
C ASP A 331 9.11 11.85 -2.84
N ARG A 332 9.16 12.16 -1.54
CA ARG A 332 10.35 12.75 -0.95
C ARG A 332 11.47 11.73 -0.73
N TYR A 333 11.16 10.49 -0.39
CA TYR A 333 12.19 9.56 0.08
C TYR A 333 12.43 8.34 -0.81
N ALA A 334 11.45 7.87 -1.58
CA ALA A 334 11.54 6.59 -2.28
C ALA A 334 12.74 6.50 -3.24
N GLU A 335 12.85 7.45 -4.18
CA GLU A 335 13.94 7.47 -5.17
C GLU A 335 15.29 7.83 -4.53
N ARG A 336 15.29 8.67 -3.49
CA ARG A 336 16.52 9.09 -2.80
C ARG A 336 17.14 7.94 -2.00
N LEU A 337 16.32 7.12 -1.35
CA LEU A 337 16.75 5.89 -0.67
C LEU A 337 17.22 4.83 -1.69
N GLU A 338 16.53 4.71 -2.82
CA GLU A 338 16.96 3.84 -3.93
C GLU A 338 18.33 4.26 -4.49
N LEU A 339 18.56 5.57 -4.67
CA LEU A 339 19.85 6.12 -5.08
C LEU A 339 20.94 5.86 -4.05
N LEU A 340 20.66 6.05 -2.75
CA LEU A 340 21.62 5.71 -1.69
C LEU A 340 22.02 4.24 -1.76
N ALA A 341 21.05 3.33 -1.85
CA ALA A 341 21.32 1.90 -1.97
C ALA A 341 22.13 1.57 -3.21
N HIS A 342 21.87 2.23 -4.35
CA HIS A 342 22.65 2.08 -5.57
C HIS A 342 24.12 2.49 -5.36
N LEU A 343 24.37 3.69 -4.84
CA LEU A 343 25.72 4.21 -4.57
C LEU A 343 26.47 3.30 -3.58
N LEU A 344 25.80 2.88 -2.50
CA LEU A 344 26.39 2.03 -1.47
C LEU A 344 26.69 0.62 -1.95
N ASN A 345 26.05 0.13 -3.02
CA ASN A 345 26.31 -1.20 -3.58
C ASN A 345 27.31 -1.19 -4.76
N ALA A 346 27.83 -0.03 -5.17
CA ALA A 346 28.82 0.05 -6.24
C ALA A 346 30.14 -0.63 -5.82
N THR A 347 30.52 -1.69 -6.53
CA THR A 347 31.71 -2.52 -6.21
C THR A 347 33.01 -1.98 -6.82
N GLU A 348 32.92 -1.18 -7.89
CA GLU A 348 34.08 -0.68 -8.63
C GLU A 348 34.52 0.72 -8.19
N THR A 349 33.76 1.38 -7.31
CA THR A 349 34.04 2.75 -6.85
C THR A 349 34.83 2.74 -5.54
N PRO A 350 35.93 3.51 -5.41
CA PRO A 350 36.69 3.61 -4.16
C PRO A 350 35.80 4.05 -2.99
N ALA A 351 36.01 3.46 -1.81
CA ALA A 351 35.20 3.74 -0.61
C ALA A 351 35.11 5.24 -0.27
N ARG A 352 36.19 5.99 -0.44
CA ARG A 352 36.22 7.45 -0.21
C ARG A 352 35.30 8.22 -1.15
N THR A 353 35.28 7.84 -2.44
CA THR A 353 34.40 8.43 -3.44
C THR A 353 32.94 8.08 -3.15
N THR A 354 32.67 6.81 -2.86
CA THR A 354 31.32 6.35 -2.44
C THR A 354 30.85 7.13 -1.21
N ALA A 355 31.71 7.29 -0.20
CA ALA A 355 31.37 7.98 1.03
C ALA A 355 31.06 9.47 0.79
N ALA A 356 31.85 10.16 -0.04
CA ALA A 356 31.60 11.56 -0.39
C ALA A 356 30.27 11.75 -1.17
N LEU A 357 29.99 10.85 -2.12
CA LEU A 357 28.73 10.86 -2.87
C LEU A 357 27.52 10.62 -1.95
N VAL A 358 27.60 9.62 -1.08
CA VAL A 358 26.55 9.28 -0.12
C VAL A 358 26.33 10.42 0.88
N GLN A 359 27.39 11.00 1.45
CA GLN A 359 27.28 12.15 2.36
C GLN A 359 26.59 13.33 1.69
N THR A 360 26.92 13.60 0.42
CA THR A 360 26.25 14.64 -0.37
C THR A 360 24.76 14.36 -0.50
N GLN A 361 24.35 13.12 -0.81
CA GLN A 361 22.94 12.77 -0.93
C GLN A 361 22.19 12.84 0.40
N LEU A 362 22.80 12.36 1.49
CA LEU A 362 22.26 12.48 2.86
C LEU A 362 21.99 13.94 3.22
N ARG A 363 22.96 14.82 2.95
CA ARG A 363 22.79 16.26 3.13
C ARG A 363 21.69 16.83 2.25
N VAL A 364 21.61 16.46 0.97
CA VAL A 364 20.56 16.93 0.06
C VAL A 364 19.17 16.57 0.59
N MET A 365 18.97 15.35 1.10
CA MET A 365 17.71 14.93 1.73
C MET A 365 17.33 15.80 2.94
N LEU A 366 18.33 16.18 3.74
CA LEU A 366 18.15 16.94 4.98
C LEU A 366 18.22 18.45 4.81
N THR A 367 18.63 18.98 3.65
CA THR A 367 18.88 20.41 3.44
C THR A 367 17.72 21.31 3.89
N PRO A 368 16.43 20.96 3.65
CA PRO A 368 15.31 21.77 4.14
C PRO A 368 15.09 21.76 5.66
N TYR A 369 15.82 20.92 6.39
CA TYR A 369 15.64 20.63 7.82
C TYR A 369 16.88 20.90 8.67
N ILE A 370 18.06 21.04 8.05
CA ILE A 370 19.29 21.39 8.76
C ILE A 370 19.16 22.82 9.30
N LEU A 371 19.15 22.95 10.63
CA LEU A 371 19.09 24.24 11.30
C LEU A 371 20.47 24.89 11.32
N HIS A 372 20.54 26.21 11.13
CA HIS A 372 21.79 26.97 11.20
C HIS A 372 22.52 26.80 12.56
N SER A 373 21.75 26.59 13.63
CA SER A 373 22.26 26.35 14.99
C SER A 373 22.72 24.92 15.25
N ALA A 374 22.37 23.96 14.39
CA ALA A 374 22.78 22.57 14.54
C ALA A 374 24.21 22.42 14.04
N ARG A 375 25.17 22.47 14.98
CA ARG A 375 26.60 22.35 14.70
C ARG A 375 27.25 21.41 15.70
N PRO A 376 28.26 20.61 15.30
CA PRO A 376 29.06 19.84 16.24
C PRO A 376 29.67 20.74 17.31
N GLY A 377 29.61 20.32 18.58
CA GLY A 377 30.22 21.03 19.70
C GLY A 377 31.74 20.81 19.78
N THR A 378 32.43 21.62 20.60
CA THR A 378 33.89 21.52 20.85
C THR A 378 34.27 20.43 21.84
N GLN A 379 33.35 20.04 22.75
CA GLN A 379 33.55 18.91 23.66
C GLN A 379 33.05 17.64 22.99
N ALA A 380 34.00 16.87 22.47
CA ALA A 380 33.87 15.53 21.92
C ALA A 380 32.68 15.37 20.96
N ALA A 381 32.98 15.13 19.69
CA ALA A 381 32.10 14.62 18.65
C ALA A 381 31.51 13.22 18.94
N VAL A 382 31.27 12.91 20.22
CA VAL A 382 30.83 11.64 20.78
C VAL A 382 29.34 11.66 21.11
N ASP A 383 28.71 12.83 21.25
CA ASP A 383 27.26 12.93 21.44
C ASP A 383 26.60 13.54 20.20
N ASP A 384 25.88 12.70 19.44
CA ASP A 384 25.06 13.09 18.28
C ASP A 384 23.89 14.04 18.67
N ALA A 385 23.77 14.39 19.97
CA ALA A 385 22.77 15.30 20.52
C ALA A 385 22.63 16.64 19.77
N TRP A 386 23.70 17.17 19.17
CA TRP A 386 23.64 18.41 18.39
C TRP A 386 22.72 18.31 17.16
N ALA A 387 22.48 17.10 16.66
CA ALA A 387 21.62 16.83 15.51
C ALA A 387 20.17 16.51 15.89
N ALA A 388 19.85 16.35 17.18
CA ALA A 388 18.49 16.10 17.66
C ALA A 388 17.46 17.14 17.14
N PRO A 389 17.77 18.45 17.07
CA PRO A 389 16.86 19.42 16.46
C PRO A 389 16.60 19.19 14.96
N VAL A 390 17.61 18.72 14.21
CA VAL A 390 17.46 18.39 12.78
C VAL A 390 16.53 17.19 12.61
N TRP A 391 16.72 16.15 13.43
CA TRP A 391 15.83 14.98 13.42
C TRP A 391 14.39 15.36 13.72
N ARG A 392 14.15 16.15 14.78
CA ARG A 392 12.82 16.64 15.15
C ARG A 392 12.15 17.40 14.01
N VAL A 393 12.86 18.36 13.41
CA VAL A 393 12.30 19.16 12.31
C VAL A 393 11.99 18.28 11.10
N CYS A 394 12.91 17.40 10.71
CA CYS A 394 12.70 16.45 9.62
C CYS A 394 11.44 15.60 9.84
N ALA A 395 11.33 14.98 11.02
CA ALA A 395 10.28 14.01 11.32
C ALA A 395 8.89 14.65 11.47
N THR A 396 8.82 15.89 11.97
CA THR A 396 7.53 16.52 12.33
C THR A 396 7.03 17.53 11.30
N ARG A 397 7.85 17.96 10.32
CA ARG A 397 7.49 19.09 9.45
C ARG A 397 6.16 18.90 8.70
N HIS A 398 5.88 17.67 8.28
CA HIS A 398 4.69 17.33 7.51
C HIS A 398 3.42 17.23 8.36
N THR A 399 3.54 16.95 9.66
CA THR A 399 2.40 16.65 10.55
C THR A 399 2.21 17.67 11.68
N ALA A 400 3.19 18.54 11.96
CA ALA A 400 3.20 19.43 13.13
C ALA A 400 1.92 20.26 13.31
N HIS A 401 1.32 20.76 12.22
CA HIS A 401 0.07 21.52 12.30
C HIS A 401 -1.12 20.66 12.74
N ILE A 402 -1.14 19.37 12.36
CA ILE A 402 -2.20 18.41 12.70
C ILE A 402 -2.20 18.09 14.20
N HIS A 403 -1.02 18.15 14.85
CA HIS A 403 -0.90 17.98 16.31
C HIS A 403 -1.41 19.17 17.13
N ALA A 404 -1.69 20.32 16.51
CA ALA A 404 -2.28 21.45 17.23
C ALA A 404 -3.60 20.99 17.88
N PRO A 405 -3.86 21.29 19.17
CA PRO A 405 -5.07 20.81 19.86
C PRO A 405 -6.36 21.15 19.12
N ALA A 406 -6.39 22.32 18.46
CA ALA A 406 -7.52 22.78 17.67
C ALA A 406 -7.78 21.96 16.41
N VAL A 407 -6.77 21.29 15.82
CA VAL A 407 -6.94 20.40 14.66
C VAL A 407 -7.15 18.96 15.15
N ARG A 408 -6.33 18.52 16.11
CA ARG A 408 -6.37 17.17 16.69
C ARG A 408 -7.74 16.80 17.25
N ALA A 409 -8.47 17.78 17.82
CA ALA A 409 -9.81 17.57 18.37
C ALA A 409 -10.88 17.20 17.33
N TRP A 410 -10.62 17.45 16.04
CA TRP A 410 -11.54 17.15 14.94
C TRP A 410 -11.21 15.85 14.20
N LEU A 411 -10.09 15.20 14.54
CA LEU A 411 -9.71 13.97 13.89
C LEU A 411 -10.65 12.85 14.32
N THR A 412 -11.14 12.07 13.35
CA THR A 412 -11.74 10.78 13.67
C THR A 412 -10.67 9.84 14.25
N ALA A 413 -11.09 8.74 14.89
CA ALA A 413 -10.13 7.73 15.33
C ALA A 413 -9.36 7.07 14.16
N SER A 414 -9.93 7.03 12.95
CA SER A 414 -9.21 6.54 11.76
C SER A 414 -8.18 7.57 11.31
N GLU A 415 -8.49 8.86 11.35
CA GLU A 415 -7.53 9.93 11.07
C GLU A 415 -6.40 10.01 12.10
N ALA A 416 -6.69 9.74 13.37
CA ALA A 416 -5.67 9.63 14.40
C ALA A 416 -4.71 8.44 14.15
N LEU A 417 -5.23 7.32 13.64
CA LEU A 417 -4.41 6.18 13.20
C LEU A 417 -3.51 6.57 12.02
N LEU A 418 -4.06 7.27 11.02
CA LEU A 418 -3.31 7.75 9.86
C LEU A 418 -2.19 8.75 10.25
N LEU A 419 -2.48 9.67 11.18
CA LEU A 419 -1.48 10.58 11.73
C LEU A 419 -0.34 9.81 12.39
N GLY A 420 -0.66 8.83 13.23
CA GLY A 420 0.33 7.97 13.88
C GLY A 420 1.20 7.21 12.87
N ALA A 421 0.61 6.68 11.80
CA ALA A 421 1.35 6.01 10.73
C ALA A 421 2.32 6.94 9.99
N LEU A 422 1.91 8.18 9.70
CA LEU A 422 2.78 9.21 9.13
C LEU A 422 3.93 9.56 10.07
N ASP A 423 3.63 9.80 11.35
CA ASP A 423 4.64 10.16 12.35
C ASP A 423 5.66 9.05 12.57
N ASP A 424 5.21 7.80 12.70
CA ASP A 424 6.09 6.64 12.89
C ASP A 424 7.02 6.43 11.70
N THR A 425 6.47 6.47 10.49
CA THR A 425 7.24 6.29 9.25
C THR A 425 8.21 7.44 9.02
N GLY A 426 7.74 8.68 9.17
CA GLY A 426 8.57 9.88 9.03
C GLY A 426 9.67 9.96 10.08
N ARG A 427 9.36 9.62 11.34
CA ARG A 427 10.35 9.57 12.42
C ARG A 427 11.49 8.60 12.11
N GLU A 428 11.18 7.40 11.62
CA GLU A 428 12.21 6.40 11.33
C GLU A 428 13.06 6.75 10.11
N ILE A 429 12.43 7.21 9.02
CA ILE A 429 13.17 7.71 7.85
C ILE A 429 14.14 8.81 8.27
N CYS A 430 13.65 9.81 9.01
CA CYS A 430 14.48 10.92 9.46
C CYS A 430 15.53 10.49 10.47
N ARG A 431 15.24 9.53 11.37
CA ARG A 431 16.23 9.01 12.33
C ARG A 431 17.40 8.40 11.59
N ALA A 432 17.14 7.46 10.67
CA ALA A 432 18.16 6.78 9.89
C ALA A 432 18.98 7.74 9.02
N VAL A 433 18.31 8.65 8.28
CA VAL A 433 18.99 9.62 7.40
C VAL A 433 19.84 10.60 8.22
N VAL A 434 19.34 11.11 9.35
CA VAL A 434 20.11 11.99 10.24
C VAL A 434 21.29 11.26 10.87
N ARG A 435 21.08 10.04 11.38
CA ARG A 435 22.17 9.24 11.96
C ARG A 435 23.29 9.00 10.95
N MET A 436 22.95 8.59 9.73
CA MET A 436 23.94 8.40 8.68
C MET A 436 24.68 9.71 8.36
N TRP A 437 23.95 10.82 8.20
CA TRP A 437 24.53 12.14 7.92
C TRP A 437 25.49 12.62 9.02
N VAL A 438 25.10 12.51 10.29
CA VAL A 438 25.92 12.94 11.44
C VAL A 438 27.23 12.17 11.49
N ARG A 439 27.19 10.85 11.25
CA ARG A 439 28.41 10.03 11.21
C ARG A 439 29.35 10.45 10.09
N GLY A 440 28.82 10.90 8.95
CA GLY A 440 29.64 11.45 7.87
C GLY A 440 30.20 12.84 8.18
N VAL A 441 29.46 13.68 8.91
CA VAL A 441 29.98 14.95 9.44
C VAL A 441 31.16 14.68 10.39
N SER A 442 31.00 13.74 11.33
CA SER A 442 32.07 13.33 12.26
C SER A 442 33.29 12.73 11.56
N ALA A 443 33.10 12.08 10.40
CA ALA A 443 34.19 11.57 9.57
C ALA A 443 34.87 12.64 8.69
N GLY A 444 34.42 13.90 8.76
CA GLY A 444 34.94 15.01 7.96
C GLY A 444 34.59 14.92 6.47
N LEU A 445 33.46 14.29 6.13
CA LEU A 445 32.97 14.16 4.75
C LEU A 445 32.03 15.29 4.34
N ASP A 446 31.56 16.11 5.28
CA ASP A 446 30.67 17.25 5.01
C ASP A 446 31.47 18.55 4.88
N GLU A 447 31.64 19.05 3.64
CA GLU A 447 32.50 20.22 3.37
C GLU A 447 31.99 21.53 3.97
N LEU A 448 30.68 21.65 4.28
CA LEU A 448 30.12 22.90 4.83
C LEU A 448 29.90 22.83 6.36
N LEU A 449 30.10 21.65 6.97
CA LEU A 449 30.16 21.47 8.41
C LEU A 449 31.51 20.82 8.73
N PRO A 450 32.60 21.61 8.74
CA PRO A 450 33.90 21.06 9.09
C PRO A 450 33.85 20.52 10.52
N PRO A 451 34.54 19.40 10.81
CA PRO A 451 34.78 18.99 12.19
C PRO A 451 35.49 20.16 12.89
N GLY A 452 35.11 20.44 14.15
CA GLY A 452 35.69 21.56 14.90
C GLY A 452 37.22 21.54 14.87
N ASP A 453 37.84 22.72 14.91
CA ASP A 453 39.24 23.04 14.57
C ASP A 453 40.36 22.24 15.30
N GLU A 454 40.07 21.18 16.07
CA GLU A 454 41.05 20.44 16.89
C GLU A 454 41.30 18.98 16.50
N HIS A 455 40.68 18.43 15.44
CA HIS A 455 40.89 17.03 15.02
C HIS A 455 41.39 16.87 13.58
N VAL A 456 42.47 17.57 13.24
CA VAL A 456 43.43 17.01 12.29
C VAL A 456 44.53 16.36 13.12
N ASP A 457 44.29 15.13 13.60
CA ASP A 457 45.39 14.29 14.04
C ASP A 457 46.23 13.97 12.79
N VAL A 458 47.33 14.71 12.63
CA VAL A 458 48.35 14.55 11.58
C VAL A 458 49.10 13.20 11.73
N LEU A 459 48.64 12.31 12.61
CA LEU A 459 49.25 11.01 12.92
C LEU A 459 48.42 9.79 12.48
N ALA A 460 47.18 9.96 12.00
CA ALA A 460 46.48 8.86 11.35
C ALA A 460 47.13 8.61 9.98
N SER A 461 47.77 7.45 9.82
CA SER A 461 48.29 7.05 8.51
C SER A 461 47.16 7.03 7.47
N ASP A 462 47.46 7.36 6.22
CA ASP A 462 46.46 7.40 5.12
C ASP A 462 45.71 6.05 4.98
N GLY A 463 46.35 4.94 5.37
CA GLY A 463 45.74 3.61 5.44
C GLY A 463 44.68 3.44 6.53
N ASP A 464 44.88 4.03 7.71
CA ASP A 464 43.96 3.92 8.86
C ASP A 464 42.65 4.69 8.58
N ARG A 465 42.79 5.91 8.05
CA ARG A 465 41.66 6.73 7.61
C ARG A 465 40.87 6.08 6.47
N THR A 466 41.55 5.34 5.58
CA THR A 466 40.90 4.60 4.50
C THR A 466 40.06 3.42 5.03
N ALA A 467 40.57 2.69 6.03
CA ALA A 467 39.85 1.60 6.66
C ALA A 467 38.59 2.08 7.41
N ASP A 468 38.68 3.21 8.12
CA ASP A 468 37.53 3.81 8.81
C ASP A 468 36.42 4.24 7.85
N ILE A 469 36.77 4.84 6.72
CA ILE A 469 35.80 5.23 5.69
C ILE A 469 35.15 4.00 5.07
N ALA A 470 35.89 2.92 4.83
CA ALA A 470 35.34 1.67 4.34
C ALA A 470 34.31 1.07 5.31
N ARG A 471 34.61 1.09 6.62
CA ARG A 471 33.67 0.64 7.67
C ARG A 471 32.43 1.53 7.73
N LEU A 472 32.57 2.86 7.63
CA LEU A 472 31.43 3.78 7.59
C LEU A 472 30.49 3.48 6.40
N VAL A 473 31.05 3.20 5.22
CA VAL A 473 30.26 2.81 4.03
C VAL A 473 29.51 1.50 4.26
N GLU A 474 30.12 0.49 4.91
CA GLU A 474 29.41 -0.75 5.25
C GLU A 474 28.27 -0.50 6.24
N ASP A 475 28.50 0.35 7.25
CA ASP A 475 27.45 0.67 8.21
C ASP A 475 26.29 1.44 7.56
N TRP A 476 26.57 2.40 6.67
CA TRP A 476 25.54 3.08 5.88
C TRP A 476 24.78 2.13 4.96
N ARG A 477 25.47 1.14 4.38
CA ARG A 477 24.86 0.08 3.58
C ARG A 477 23.92 -0.77 4.43
N ALA A 478 24.34 -1.18 5.62
CA ALA A 478 23.52 -1.94 6.56
C ALA A 478 22.29 -1.13 7.01
N GLU A 479 22.48 0.14 7.38
CA GLU A 479 21.40 1.02 7.85
C GLU A 479 20.39 1.35 6.72
N THR A 480 20.87 1.63 5.51
CA THR A 480 20.00 1.84 4.33
C THR A 480 19.19 0.58 4.02
N ARG A 481 19.82 -0.60 4.03
CA ARG A 481 19.12 -1.88 3.80
C ARG A 481 18.10 -2.16 4.89
N ALA A 482 18.43 -1.92 6.16
CA ALA A 482 17.52 -2.12 7.27
C ALA A 482 16.30 -1.18 7.18
N LEU A 483 16.52 0.10 6.86
CA LEU A 483 15.43 1.07 6.66
C LEU A 483 14.54 0.66 5.48
N MET A 484 15.12 0.33 4.33
CA MET A 484 14.33 -0.08 3.16
C MET A 484 13.57 -1.40 3.42
N ALA A 485 14.17 -2.35 4.15
CA ALA A 485 13.49 -3.58 4.54
C ALA A 485 12.36 -3.34 5.56
N TRP A 486 12.51 -2.35 6.44
CA TRP A 486 11.46 -1.96 7.38
C TRP A 486 10.32 -1.20 6.69
N LEU A 487 10.62 -0.31 5.75
CA LEU A 487 9.61 0.41 4.97
C LEU A 487 8.86 -0.55 4.03
N ASP A 488 9.60 -1.48 3.40
CA ASP A 488 9.09 -2.52 2.50
C ASP A 488 8.11 -1.93 1.45
N TRP A 489 8.51 -0.83 0.80
CA TRP A 489 7.65 -0.10 -0.13
C TRP A 489 7.56 -0.80 -1.49
N GLY A 490 6.33 -0.99 -1.97
CA GLY A 490 6.06 -1.62 -3.26
C GLY A 490 6.67 -0.88 -4.47
N VAL A 491 6.91 0.44 -4.32
CA VAL A 491 7.48 1.28 -5.39
C VAL A 491 8.90 0.86 -5.81
N TRP A 492 9.65 0.15 -4.96
CA TRP A 492 11.01 -0.32 -5.30
C TRP A 492 11.02 -1.64 -6.08
N VAL A 493 9.88 -2.32 -6.17
CA VAL A 493 9.70 -3.53 -6.98
C VAL A 493 9.49 -3.09 -8.43
N LYS A 494 10.54 -3.19 -9.25
CA LYS A 494 10.54 -2.71 -10.65
C LYS A 494 11.27 -3.70 -11.54
N CYS A 495 10.95 -3.73 -12.82
CA CYS A 495 11.77 -4.43 -13.81
C CYS A 495 13.13 -3.71 -13.95
N ARG A 496 14.22 -4.47 -13.84
CA ARG A 496 15.58 -3.97 -14.04
C ARG A 496 16.35 -4.93 -14.96
N PRO A 497 16.85 -4.48 -16.13
CA PRO A 497 16.66 -3.14 -16.71
C PRO A 497 15.19 -2.83 -17.03
N ALA A 498 14.90 -1.56 -17.34
CA ALA A 498 13.57 -1.17 -17.81
C ALA A 498 13.21 -1.94 -19.09
N CYS A 499 11.93 -2.28 -19.25
CA CYS A 499 11.45 -3.05 -20.39
C CYS A 499 11.51 -2.27 -21.70
N GLY A 500 11.69 -2.97 -22.81
CA GLY A 500 11.70 -2.39 -24.15
C GLY A 500 10.31 -1.89 -24.60
N VAL A 501 10.24 -1.22 -25.75
CA VAL A 501 8.98 -0.67 -26.30
C VAL A 501 7.96 -1.72 -26.71
N GLU A 502 8.43 -2.94 -26.98
CA GLU A 502 7.62 -4.13 -27.31
C GLU A 502 7.26 -4.95 -26.07
N GLU A 503 7.63 -4.46 -24.89
CA GLU A 503 7.50 -5.16 -23.62
C GLU A 503 6.75 -4.29 -22.60
N MET A 504 6.16 -4.93 -21.60
CA MET A 504 5.68 -4.26 -20.42
C MET A 504 6.27 -4.91 -19.17
N CYS A 505 6.41 -4.11 -18.11
CA CYS A 505 6.81 -4.65 -16.82
C CYS A 505 5.59 -5.34 -16.18
N TYR A 506 5.74 -6.62 -15.87
CA TYR A 506 4.70 -7.46 -15.32
C TYR A 506 5.14 -8.06 -14.00
N LEU A 507 4.24 -7.99 -13.01
CA LEU A 507 4.36 -8.69 -11.75
C LEU A 507 3.38 -9.86 -11.79
N PRO A 508 3.83 -11.13 -11.65
CA PRO A 508 2.94 -12.28 -11.63
C PRO A 508 1.74 -12.06 -10.72
N THR A 509 0.53 -12.21 -11.28
CA THR A 509 -0.75 -11.97 -10.59
C THR A 509 -1.74 -13.09 -10.88
N TRP A 510 -2.77 -13.23 -10.04
CA TRP A 510 -3.86 -14.20 -10.25
C TRP A 510 -4.70 -13.77 -11.45
N PRO A 511 -5.21 -14.70 -12.30
CA PRO A 511 -5.06 -16.15 -12.23
C PRO A 511 -3.84 -16.70 -13.00
N TYR A 512 -2.91 -15.86 -13.40
CA TYR A 512 -1.85 -16.16 -14.38
C TYR A 512 -0.49 -16.51 -13.75
N PHE A 513 -0.48 -17.12 -12.56
CA PHE A 513 0.79 -17.50 -11.92
C PHE A 513 1.53 -18.64 -12.63
N TRP A 514 0.84 -19.46 -13.43
CA TRP A 514 1.34 -20.77 -13.88
C TRP A 514 1.16 -21.05 -15.38
N GLY A 515 1.00 -20.04 -16.24
CA GLY A 515 0.44 -20.31 -17.58
C GLY A 515 -0.93 -21.01 -17.45
N TRP A 516 -1.44 -21.67 -18.49
CA TRP A 516 -2.78 -22.29 -18.47
C TRP A 516 -3.04 -23.24 -17.26
N GLY A 517 -3.91 -22.84 -16.32
CA GLY A 517 -4.61 -23.79 -15.42
C GLY A 517 -4.66 -23.39 -13.94
N PHE A 518 -5.83 -23.57 -13.31
CA PHE A 518 -5.98 -23.61 -11.85
C PHE A 518 -5.21 -24.81 -11.29
N ALA A 519 -3.91 -24.65 -11.04
CA ALA A 519 -2.99 -25.71 -10.61
C ALA A 519 -2.95 -26.94 -11.55
N PRO A 520 -1.86 -27.73 -11.55
CA PRO A 520 -1.91 -29.05 -12.15
C PRO A 520 -2.97 -29.89 -11.42
N ARG A 521 -4.01 -30.32 -12.14
CA ARG A 521 -4.74 -31.56 -11.80
C ARG A 521 -3.79 -32.71 -12.12
N ASP A 522 -2.73 -32.89 -11.34
CA ASP A 522 -2.00 -34.14 -11.34
C ASP A 522 -2.25 -34.84 -10.00
N PRO A 523 -2.99 -35.95 -9.97
CA PRO A 523 -3.11 -36.78 -8.78
C PRO A 523 -1.77 -37.38 -8.32
N ASP A 524 -0.75 -37.37 -9.20
CA ASP A 524 0.57 -37.98 -8.98
C ASP A 524 1.73 -36.96 -9.06
N GLY A 525 1.46 -35.65 -8.97
CA GLY A 525 2.45 -34.58 -9.22
C GLY A 525 3.63 -34.55 -8.25
N ASP A 526 4.85 -34.54 -8.80
CA ASP A 526 6.12 -34.41 -8.09
C ASP A 526 6.14 -33.19 -7.14
N GLU A 527 6.54 -33.40 -5.87
CA GLU A 527 6.62 -32.37 -4.81
C GLU A 527 7.46 -31.12 -5.21
N ASP A 528 8.35 -31.27 -6.20
CA ASP A 528 9.24 -30.22 -6.69
C ASP A 528 8.52 -29.14 -7.52
N GLU A 529 7.42 -29.47 -8.22
CA GLU A 529 6.70 -28.51 -9.09
C GLU A 529 5.72 -27.65 -8.29
N GLU A 530 5.08 -28.23 -7.26
CA GLU A 530 4.26 -27.48 -6.30
C GLU A 530 5.09 -26.47 -5.51
N THR A 531 6.31 -26.85 -5.11
CA THR A 531 7.23 -25.98 -4.37
C THR A 531 7.76 -24.83 -5.24
N ARG A 532 8.09 -25.08 -6.52
CA ARG A 532 8.46 -24.03 -7.48
C ARG A 532 7.29 -23.09 -7.79
N GLY A 533 6.09 -23.64 -7.98
CA GLY A 533 4.88 -22.85 -8.25
C GLY A 533 4.46 -22.00 -7.06
N ARG A 534 4.74 -22.44 -5.82
CA ARG A 534 4.45 -21.71 -4.58
C ARG A 534 5.26 -20.42 -4.46
N ASP A 535 6.55 -20.42 -4.82
CA ASP A 535 7.39 -19.22 -4.70
C ASP A 535 6.96 -18.11 -5.67
N VAL A 536 6.49 -18.46 -6.88
CA VAL A 536 6.08 -17.51 -7.93
C VAL A 536 4.97 -16.57 -7.45
N TRP A 537 3.94 -17.09 -6.79
CA TRP A 537 2.88 -16.25 -6.26
C TRP A 537 3.14 -15.80 -4.84
N LEU A 538 3.95 -16.52 -4.04
CA LEU A 538 4.26 -16.12 -2.67
C LEU A 538 5.13 -14.86 -2.64
N ARG A 539 6.12 -14.79 -3.55
CA ARG A 539 7.10 -13.70 -3.69
C ARG A 539 7.24 -13.28 -5.16
N PRO A 540 6.19 -12.72 -5.78
CA PRO A 540 6.20 -12.41 -7.20
C PRO A 540 7.35 -11.46 -7.53
N GLN A 541 8.14 -11.83 -8.55
CA GLN A 541 9.25 -11.04 -9.06
C GLN A 541 8.86 -10.36 -10.37
N PRO A 542 9.18 -9.07 -10.55
CA PRO A 542 8.84 -8.36 -11.77
C PRO A 542 9.68 -8.87 -12.94
N ARG A 543 9.06 -9.02 -14.11
CA ARG A 543 9.72 -9.42 -15.36
C ARG A 543 9.15 -8.66 -16.55
N CYS A 544 9.97 -8.46 -17.58
CA CYS A 544 9.47 -7.92 -18.84
C CYS A 544 8.76 -9.03 -19.62
N ILE A 545 7.56 -8.72 -20.12
CA ILE A 545 6.78 -9.60 -21.00
C ILE A 545 6.56 -8.91 -22.34
N ARG A 546 6.71 -9.66 -23.44
CA ARG A 546 6.46 -9.17 -24.79
C ARG A 546 4.97 -9.07 -25.05
N VAL A 547 4.56 -7.92 -25.58
CA VAL A 547 3.16 -7.60 -25.90
C VAL A 547 2.89 -7.50 -27.40
N VAL A 548 3.86 -7.99 -28.19
CA VAL A 548 3.78 -8.18 -29.65
C VAL A 548 4.37 -9.55 -29.98
N GLU A 549 4.02 -10.11 -31.14
CA GLU A 549 4.48 -11.44 -31.51
C GLU A 549 6.04 -11.55 -31.55
N PRO A 550 6.61 -12.66 -31.06
CA PRO A 550 5.96 -13.71 -30.27
C PRO A 550 5.60 -13.20 -28.86
N TYR A 551 4.34 -13.40 -28.46
CA TYR A 551 3.85 -13.01 -27.14
C TYR A 551 4.53 -13.81 -26.04
N SER A 552 4.81 -13.17 -24.90
CA SER A 552 5.23 -13.91 -23.71
C SER A 552 4.05 -14.66 -23.09
N THR A 553 4.31 -15.87 -22.60
CA THR A 553 3.37 -16.57 -21.72
C THR A 553 3.35 -15.90 -20.36
N LEU A 554 2.15 -15.62 -19.85
CA LEU A 554 1.92 -14.98 -18.55
C LEU A 554 2.18 -15.90 -17.35
#